data_AF-A0A2V6BTI3-F1
#
_entry.id   AF-A0A2V6BTI3-F1
#
_cell.length_a   1.000
_cell.length_b   1.000
_cell.length_c   1.000
_cell.angle_alpha   90.00
_cell.angle_beta   90.00
_cell.angle_gamma   90.00
#
_symmetry.space_group_name_H-M   'P 1'
#
loop_
_entity.id
_entity.type
_entity.pdbx_description
1 polymer ?
#
loop_
_entity_poly.entity_id
_entity_poly.type
_entity_poly.pdbx_seq_one_letter_code
_entity_poly.pdbx_strand_id
1 'polypeptide(L)'
;ARVDEMFARGLVRETEQLLKRGLAENETAMQAIGYRQVVEHLRDERSLADTMALVKRRTRQFARRQMTWFRRQFTWEWINLGPQANGETVATQLTGRCEKVGL
;
A
#
# COMPACT_ATOMS: atom_id res chain seq x y z
N ALA A 1 -5.73 -2.47 11.09
CA ALA A 1 -4.29 -2.54 11.40
C ALA A 1 -3.50 -1.53 10.56
N ARG A 2 -2.93 -1.87 9.38
CA ARG A 2 -2.04 -0.93 8.64
C ARG A 2 -2.66 0.43 8.30
N VAL A 3 -3.89 0.47 7.80
CA VAL A 3 -4.51 1.77 7.44
C VAL A 3 -4.76 2.60 8.70
N ASP A 4 -5.25 2.01 9.78
CA ASP A 4 -5.45 2.72 11.05
C ASP A 4 -4.13 3.35 11.53
N GLU A 5 -3.05 2.60 11.44
CA GLU A 5 -1.71 3.06 11.78
C GLU A 5 -1.22 4.20 10.86
N MET A 6 -1.48 4.15 9.56
CA MET A 6 -1.15 5.27 8.65
C MET A 6 -1.84 6.57 9.08
N PHE A 7 -3.14 6.50 9.43
CA PHE A 7 -3.88 7.66 9.92
C PHE A 7 -3.34 8.14 11.27
N ALA A 8 -3.08 7.22 12.20
CA ALA A 8 -2.49 7.54 13.51
C ALA A 8 -1.09 8.18 13.40
N ARG A 9 -0.29 7.75 12.40
CA ARG A 9 1.04 8.32 12.10
C ARG A 9 0.98 9.65 11.34
N GLY A 10 -0.20 10.16 11.02
CA GLY A 10 -0.37 11.51 10.48
C GLY A 10 -0.55 11.61 8.97
N LEU A 11 -1.12 10.59 8.30
CA LEU A 11 -1.44 10.65 6.86
C LEU A 11 -2.23 11.91 6.46
N VAL A 12 -3.13 12.38 7.32
CA VAL A 12 -3.90 13.61 7.07
C VAL A 12 -2.97 14.83 6.99
N ARG A 13 -2.11 15.01 7.99
CA ARG A 13 -1.12 16.09 8.05
C ARG A 13 -0.14 16.03 6.88
N GLU A 14 0.31 14.83 6.51
CA GLU A 14 1.17 14.63 5.35
C GLU A 14 0.47 15.09 4.06
N THR A 15 -0.79 14.71 3.87
CA THR A 15 -1.58 15.10 2.68
C THR A 15 -1.80 16.62 2.61
N GLU A 16 -2.10 17.28 3.73
CA GLU A 16 -2.20 18.75 3.80
C GLU A 16 -0.90 19.44 3.39
N GLN A 17 0.25 18.92 3.84
CA GLN A 17 1.56 19.46 3.46
C GLN A 17 1.85 19.26 1.97
N LEU A 18 1.48 18.11 1.42
CA LEU A 18 1.63 17.82 0.00
C LEU A 18 0.72 18.69 -0.87
N LEU A 19 -0.50 18.99 -0.43
CA LEU A 19 -1.38 19.96 -1.11
C LEU A 19 -0.72 21.34 -1.21
N LYS A 20 -0.07 21.80 -0.13
CA LYS A 20 0.70 23.07 -0.14
C LYS A 20 1.92 23.04 -1.06
N ARG A 21 2.36 21.85 -1.50
CA ARG A 21 3.51 21.64 -2.38
C ARG A 21 3.09 21.23 -3.81
N GLY A 22 1.82 21.39 -4.15
CA GLY A 22 1.34 21.18 -5.52
C GLY A 22 0.83 19.76 -5.83
N LEU A 23 0.47 18.97 -4.82
CA LEU A 23 -0.18 17.67 -5.04
C LEU A 23 -1.44 17.78 -5.91
N ALA A 24 -2.17 18.90 -5.80
CA ALA A 24 -3.36 19.14 -6.60
C ALA A 24 -3.08 19.26 -8.10
N GLU A 25 -1.87 19.70 -8.49
CA GLU A 25 -1.46 19.80 -9.89
C GLU A 25 -0.91 18.47 -10.45
N ASN A 26 -0.64 17.48 -9.59
CA ASN A 26 -0.12 16.18 -10.03
C ASN A 26 -1.24 15.15 -10.20
N GLU A 27 -1.72 15.00 -11.43
CA GLU A 27 -2.84 14.09 -11.76
C GLU A 27 -2.61 12.65 -11.28
N THR A 28 -1.37 12.14 -11.41
CA THR A 28 -1.05 10.75 -11.06
C THR A 28 -0.99 10.56 -9.55
N ALA A 29 -0.24 11.41 -8.85
CA ALA A 29 -0.10 11.32 -7.39
C ALA A 29 -1.44 11.56 -6.70
N MET A 30 -2.30 12.42 -7.26
CA MET A 30 -3.63 12.69 -6.71
C MET A 30 -4.58 11.49 -6.81
N GLN A 31 -4.29 10.48 -7.65
CA GLN A 31 -5.09 9.24 -7.70
C GLN A 31 -4.66 8.18 -6.68
N ALA A 32 -3.55 8.38 -5.97
CA ALA A 32 -3.06 7.39 -5.02
C ALA A 32 -4.07 7.09 -3.90
N ILE A 33 -4.24 5.80 -3.58
CA ILE A 33 -5.12 5.33 -2.50
C ILE A 33 -4.58 5.87 -1.17
N GLY A 34 -5.45 6.46 -0.36
CA GLY A 34 -5.07 7.23 0.82
C GLY A 34 -5.17 8.71 0.51
N TYR A 35 -4.24 9.25 -0.27
CA TYR A 35 -4.16 10.67 -0.60
C TYR A 35 -5.45 11.22 -1.22
N ARG A 36 -5.98 10.57 -2.27
CA ARG A 36 -7.24 10.99 -2.88
C ARG A 36 -8.37 11.09 -1.86
N GLN A 37 -8.49 10.07 -1.00
CA GLN A 37 -9.58 10.00 -0.05
C GLN A 37 -9.45 11.05 1.06
N VAL A 38 -8.22 11.31 1.49
CA VAL A 38 -7.92 12.35 2.48
C VAL A 38 -8.16 13.74 1.89
N VAL A 39 -7.83 14.01 0.62
CA VAL A 39 -8.16 15.30 0.00
C VAL A 39 -9.67 15.52 -0.07
N GLU A 40 -10.44 14.51 -0.45
CA GLU A 40 -11.91 14.56 -0.42
C GLU A 40 -12.43 14.81 1.02
N HIS A 41 -11.79 14.24 2.06
CA HIS A 41 -12.10 14.54 3.46
C HIS A 41 -11.77 15.99 3.85
N LEU A 42 -10.61 16.51 3.45
CA LEU A 42 -10.17 17.89 3.72
C LEU A 42 -11.03 18.95 3.01
N ARG A 43 -11.86 18.53 2.05
CA ARG A 43 -12.86 19.35 1.36
C ARG A 43 -14.27 19.19 1.95
N ASP A 44 -14.37 18.57 3.12
CA ASP A 44 -15.63 18.26 3.81
C ASP A 44 -16.60 17.38 3.02
N GLU A 45 -16.14 16.68 1.98
CA GLU A 45 -17.00 15.80 1.16
C GLU A 45 -17.36 14.51 1.91
N ARG A 46 -16.56 14.12 2.92
CA ARG A 46 -16.77 12.93 3.77
C ARG A 46 -16.16 13.09 5.15
N SER A 47 -16.73 12.39 6.13
CA SER A 47 -16.16 12.28 7.47
C SER A 47 -14.80 11.55 7.47
N LEU A 48 -14.00 11.75 8.52
CA LEU A 48 -12.73 11.05 8.71
C LEU A 48 -12.95 9.53 8.82
N ALA A 49 -14.00 9.11 9.56
CA ALA A 49 -14.33 7.71 9.77
C ALA A 49 -14.68 7.00 8.45
N ASP A 50 -15.52 7.62 7.62
CA ASP A 50 -15.90 7.08 6.31
C ASP A 50 -14.71 7.04 5.35
N THR A 51 -13.86 8.06 5.42
CA THR A 51 -12.62 8.14 4.67
C THR A 51 -11.67 6.99 5.02
N MET A 52 -11.45 6.73 6.32
CA MET A 52 -10.67 5.58 6.78
C MET A 52 -11.26 4.25 6.31
N ALA A 53 -12.58 4.07 6.43
CA ALA A 53 -13.28 2.87 5.97
C ALA A 53 -13.12 2.66 4.45
N LEU A 54 -13.21 3.73 3.66
CA LEU A 54 -13.02 3.70 2.23
C LEU A 54 -11.58 3.33 1.84
N VAL A 55 -10.58 3.93 2.49
CA VAL A 55 -9.17 3.59 2.26
C VAL A 55 -8.92 2.11 2.56
N LYS A 56 -9.42 1.58 3.70
CA LYS A 56 -9.34 0.14 4.02
C LYS A 56 -9.94 -0.74 2.93
N ARG A 57 -11.09 -0.36 2.38
CA ARG A 57 -11.75 -1.12 1.29
C ARG A 57 -10.94 -1.06 0.00
N ARG A 58 -10.49 0.12 -0.42
CA ARG A 58 -9.71 0.30 -1.66
C ARG A 58 -8.35 -0.40 -1.58
N THR A 59 -7.65 -0.33 -0.46
CA THR A 59 -6.37 -1.05 -0.25
C THR A 59 -6.55 -2.55 -0.38
N ARG A 60 -7.61 -3.14 0.21
CA ARG A 60 -7.92 -4.57 0.05
C ARG A 60 -8.22 -4.96 -1.40
N GLN A 61 -9.02 -4.16 -2.10
CA GLN A 61 -9.32 -4.39 -3.51
C GLN A 61 -8.08 -4.29 -4.38
N PHE A 62 -7.21 -3.31 -4.11
CA PHE A 62 -5.95 -3.14 -4.83
C PHE A 62 -5.02 -4.32 -4.62
N ALA A 63 -4.81 -4.76 -3.37
CA ALA A 63 -4.01 -5.95 -3.07
C ALA A 63 -4.55 -7.21 -3.77
N ARG A 64 -5.88 -7.39 -3.80
CA ARG A 64 -6.52 -8.49 -4.55
C ARG A 64 -6.24 -8.39 -6.06
N ARG A 65 -6.34 -7.19 -6.65
CA ARG A 65 -6.03 -6.97 -8.07
C ARG A 65 -4.56 -7.24 -8.37
N GLN A 66 -3.63 -6.78 -7.52
CA GLN A 66 -2.21 -7.08 -7.66
C GLN A 66 -1.98 -8.59 -7.67
N MET A 67 -2.54 -9.31 -6.69
CA MET A 67 -2.45 -10.75 -6.60
C MET A 67 -3.01 -11.48 -7.84
N THR A 68 -4.17 -11.05 -8.34
CA THR A 68 -4.75 -11.61 -9.58
C THR A 68 -3.88 -11.32 -10.80
N TRP A 69 -3.36 -10.10 -10.94
CA TRP A 69 -2.51 -9.72 -12.07
C TRP A 69 -1.24 -10.56 -12.09
N PHE A 70 -0.53 -10.63 -10.97
CA PHE A 70 0.71 -11.38 -10.94
C PHE A 70 0.53 -12.88 -11.20
N ARG A 71 -0.51 -13.52 -10.65
CA ARG A 71 -0.82 -14.93 -10.93
C ARG A 71 -1.05 -15.23 -12.42
N ARG A 72 -1.44 -14.21 -13.20
CA ARG A 72 -1.67 -14.35 -14.65
C ARG A 72 -0.43 -14.04 -15.48
N GLN A 73 0.45 -13.16 -15.01
CA GLN A 73 1.60 -12.69 -15.80
C GLN A 73 2.87 -13.49 -15.56
N PHE A 74 3.01 -14.14 -14.39
CA PHE A 74 4.24 -14.81 -14.02
C PHE A 74 3.99 -16.21 -13.44
N THR A 75 4.89 -17.12 -13.76
CA THR A 75 5.09 -18.35 -12.99
C THR A 75 6.13 -18.03 -11.93
N TRP A 76 5.75 -18.18 -10.66
CA TRP A 76 6.58 -17.82 -9.53
C TRP A 76 6.44 -18.81 -8.39
N GLU A 77 7.50 -18.93 -7.59
CA GLU A 77 7.48 -19.75 -6.38
C GLU A 77 7.21 -18.86 -5.16
N TRP A 78 6.14 -19.16 -4.43
CA TRP A 78 5.79 -18.41 -3.23
C TRP A 78 6.87 -18.54 -2.16
N ILE A 79 7.27 -17.42 -1.56
CA ILE A 79 8.02 -17.38 -0.30
C ILE A 79 7.02 -16.99 0.77
N ASN A 80 6.73 -17.93 1.67
CA ASN A 80 5.79 -17.69 2.76
C ASN A 80 6.53 -17.05 3.93
N LEU A 81 6.28 -15.76 4.13
CA LEU A 81 6.79 -15.03 5.27
C LEU A 81 5.89 -15.27 6.47
N GLY A 82 6.40 -15.97 7.47
CA GLY A 82 5.75 -16.12 8.77
C GLY A 82 5.71 -14.79 9.53
N PRO A 83 4.92 -14.70 10.62
CA PRO A 83 4.77 -13.47 11.42
C PRO A 83 6.08 -12.90 11.98
N GLN A 84 7.11 -13.74 12.13
CA GLN A 84 8.42 -13.39 12.67
C GLN A 84 9.52 -13.31 11.60
N ALA A 85 9.15 -13.33 10.31
CA ALA A 85 10.12 -13.22 9.24
C ALA A 85 10.82 -11.86 9.29
N ASN A 86 12.16 -11.88 9.37
CA ASN A 86 13.01 -10.71 9.28
C ASN A 86 13.81 -10.73 7.97
N GLY A 87 14.45 -9.60 7.63
CA GLY A 87 15.18 -9.46 6.36
C GLY A 87 16.24 -10.55 6.15
N GLU A 88 16.90 -10.98 7.21
CA GLU A 88 17.93 -12.03 7.18
C GLU A 88 17.36 -13.42 6.87
N THR A 89 16.20 -13.75 7.44
CA THR A 89 15.48 -15.00 7.15
C THR A 89 15.05 -15.03 5.69
N VAL A 90 14.55 -13.91 5.17
CA VAL A 90 14.15 -13.81 3.75
C VAL A 90 15.35 -13.94 2.83
N ALA A 91 16.47 -13.28 3.15
CA ALA A 91 17.70 -13.38 2.37
C ALA A 91 18.21 -14.82 2.31
N THR A 92 18.26 -15.52 3.45
CA THR A 92 18.67 -16.93 3.51
C THR A 92 17.78 -17.83 2.64
N GLN A 93 16.46 -17.64 2.70
CA GLN A 93 15.51 -18.40 1.89
C GLN A 93 15.67 -18.12 0.38
N LEU A 94 15.97 -16.88 0.00
CA LEU A 94 16.23 -16.52 -1.38
C LEU A 94 17.52 -17.17 -1.91
N THR A 95 18.63 -17.03 -1.17
CA THR A 95 19.92 -17.61 -1.58
C THR A 95 19.84 -19.12 -1.76
N GLY A 96 19.26 -19.84 -0.80
CA GLY A 96 19.10 -21.30 -0.90
C GLY A 96 18.16 -21.77 -2.02
N ARG A 97 17.31 -20.87 -2.56
CA ARG A 97 16.50 -21.16 -3.75
C ARG A 97 17.24 -20.85 -5.05
N CYS A 98 17.99 -19.76 -5.11
CA CYS A 98 18.86 -19.45 -6.26
C CYS A 98 19.84 -20.60 -6.53
N GLU A 99 20.49 -21.11 -5.49
CA GLU A 99 21.42 -22.26 -5.58
C GLU A 99 20.74 -23.52 -6.15
N LYS A 100 19.49 -23.80 -5.76
CA LYS A 100 18.72 -24.96 -6.26
C LYS A 100 18.29 -24.83 -7.72
N VAL A 101 18.13 -23.61 -8.20
CA VAL A 101 17.72 -23.31 -9.59
C VAL A 101 18.95 -23.13 -10.50
N GLY A 102 20.16 -23.21 -9.95
CA GLY A 102 21.41 -23.11 -10.71
C GLY A 102 21.76 -21.68 -11.14
N LEU A 103 21.28 -20.69 -10.39
CA LEU A 103 21.64 -19.27 -10.52
C LEU A 103 22.76 -18.89 -9.55
#